data_AF-A0A3A0DDT8-F1
#
_entry.id   AF-A0A3A0DDT8-F1
#
_cell.length_a   1.000
_cell.length_b   1.000
_cell.length_c   1.000
_cell.angle_alpha   90.00
_cell.angle_beta   90.00
_cell.angle_gamma   90.00
#
_symmetry.space_group_name_H-M   'P 1'
#
loop_
_entity.id
_entity.type
_entity.pdbx_description
1 polymer ?
#
loop_
_entity_poly.entity_id
_entity_poly.type
_entity_poly.pdbx_seq_one_letter_code
_entity_poly.pdbx_strand_id
1 'polypeptide(L)'
;MLDELRWRTSVSATALYAAACRAAGLTAADAALSAALDKASQRLADEVAAAGWPVVRALELLVALSAEIDNNRDLVGRAAARMPAPASHASLVRLAGAVSDLEAALARHDPQLHESLPLRIGPLRQQWEARGPGMLLEIERLTEAAALPIAAEVVLVGPYVGGHGIACAPLNRVTAEGMLVNPLPELAEAVRIAWLLAQLNGDLPHYAEALSAERSAEVVAMAMLPAALAAAEAVELLQCNESALARSLSAWRLCDEPAAAPLAARLWTWWNAWLDRPHSWRVALAALERLLA
;
A
#
# COMPACT_ATOMS: atom_id res chain seq x y z
N MET A 1 4.58 -17.86 9.08
CA MET A 1 5.21 -17.85 7.74
C MET A 1 4.17 -17.73 6.63
N LEU A 2 4.41 -16.85 5.65
CA LEU A 2 3.58 -16.69 4.45
C LEU A 2 3.83 -17.87 3.51
N ASP A 3 2.84 -18.76 3.39
CA ASP A 3 2.94 -20.00 2.61
C ASP A 3 2.49 -19.80 1.17
N GLU A 4 1.53 -18.88 0.94
CA GLU A 4 0.97 -18.62 -0.38
C GLU A 4 1.06 -17.14 -0.74
N LEU A 5 1.90 -16.82 -1.74
CA LEU A 5 1.95 -15.48 -2.34
C LEU A 5 1.58 -15.52 -3.82
N ARG A 6 0.47 -14.87 -4.16
CA ARG A 6 0.01 -14.74 -5.55
C ARG A 6 0.43 -13.39 -6.14
N TRP A 7 0.74 -13.39 -7.42
CA TRP A 7 1.08 -12.19 -8.18
C TRP A 7 0.08 -12.00 -9.31
N ARG A 8 -0.47 -10.79 -9.44
CA ARG A 8 -1.37 -10.42 -10.52
C ARG A 8 -1.07 -9.03 -11.02
N THR A 9 -1.62 -8.71 -12.19
CA THR A 9 -1.69 -7.35 -12.71
C THR A 9 -3.15 -6.98 -12.93
N SER A 10 -3.47 -5.69 -12.80
CA SER A 10 -4.80 -5.19 -13.13
C SER A 10 -4.74 -3.78 -13.72
N VAL A 11 -5.29 -3.65 -14.93
CA VAL A 11 -5.44 -2.36 -15.62
C VAL A 11 -6.48 -1.50 -14.91
N SER A 12 -7.60 -2.10 -14.48
CA SER A 12 -8.62 -1.42 -13.68
C SER A 12 -8.02 -0.89 -12.36
N ALA A 13 -7.25 -1.73 -11.66
CA ALA A 13 -6.54 -1.32 -10.45
C ALA A 13 -5.54 -0.19 -10.73
N THR A 14 -4.90 -0.15 -11.89
CA THR A 14 -4.00 0.95 -12.27
C THR A 14 -4.74 2.28 -12.37
N ALA A 15 -5.92 2.31 -13.00
CA ALA A 15 -6.71 3.53 -13.13
C ALA A 15 -7.18 4.04 -11.76
N LEU A 16 -7.75 3.14 -10.96
CA LEU A 16 -8.24 3.44 -9.62
C LEU A 16 -7.09 3.85 -8.68
N TYR A 17 -5.91 3.25 -8.84
CA TYR A 17 -4.74 3.54 -8.02
C TYR A 17 -4.23 4.97 -8.27
N ALA A 18 -4.19 5.41 -9.54
CA ALA A 18 -3.86 6.80 -9.85
C ALA A 18 -4.87 7.78 -9.21
N ALA A 19 -6.16 7.47 -9.23
CA ALA A 19 -7.17 8.28 -8.54
C ALA A 19 -6.99 8.27 -7.01
N ALA A 20 -6.69 7.12 -6.40
CA ALA A 20 -6.42 7.00 -4.97
C ALA A 20 -5.19 7.85 -4.56
N CYS A 21 -4.06 7.70 -5.26
CA CYS A 21 -2.85 8.49 -5.03
C CYS A 21 -3.13 9.99 -5.13
N ARG A 22 -3.89 10.41 -6.14
CA ARG A 22 -4.27 11.81 -6.32
C ARG A 22 -5.16 12.32 -5.17
N ALA A 23 -6.16 11.54 -4.76
CA ALA A 23 -7.02 11.89 -3.63
C ALA A 23 -6.24 11.99 -2.31
N ALA A 24 -5.17 11.21 -2.16
CA ALA A 24 -4.22 11.29 -1.05
C ALA A 24 -3.21 12.45 -1.17
N GLY A 25 -3.29 13.27 -2.22
CA GLY A 25 -2.39 14.41 -2.44
C GLY A 25 -1.00 14.03 -2.97
N LEU A 26 -0.82 12.81 -3.46
CA LEU A 26 0.47 12.36 -4.00
C LEU A 26 0.74 12.93 -5.39
N THR A 27 1.95 13.42 -5.58
CA THR A 27 2.42 13.98 -6.86
C THR A 27 2.73 12.88 -7.86
N ALA A 28 2.16 13.00 -9.06
CA ALA A 28 2.47 12.09 -10.16
C ALA A 28 3.90 12.27 -10.68
N ALA A 29 4.58 11.17 -10.97
CA ALA A 29 5.86 11.14 -11.66
C ALA A 29 5.72 11.47 -13.16
N ASP A 30 4.58 11.14 -13.77
CA ASP A 30 4.25 11.47 -15.16
C ASP A 30 3.14 12.53 -15.22
N ALA A 31 3.53 13.75 -15.63
CA ALA A 31 2.60 14.86 -15.76
C ALA A 31 1.56 14.66 -16.88
N ALA A 32 1.90 13.94 -17.95
CA ALA A 32 0.99 13.68 -19.06
C ALA A 32 -0.10 12.68 -18.65
N LEU A 33 0.28 11.60 -17.95
CA LEU A 33 -0.67 10.65 -17.37
C LEU A 33 -1.59 11.35 -16.36
N SER A 34 -1.01 12.15 -15.44
CA SER A 34 -1.78 12.92 -14.46
C SER A 34 -2.82 13.83 -15.11
N ALA A 35 -2.42 14.59 -16.13
CA ALA A 35 -3.32 15.46 -16.89
C ALA A 35 -4.42 14.69 -17.63
N ALA A 36 -4.10 13.50 -18.17
CA ALA A 36 -5.06 12.67 -18.88
C ALA A 36 -6.15 12.10 -17.95
N LEU A 37 -5.82 11.82 -16.70
CA LEU A 37 -6.75 11.25 -15.72
C LEU A 37 -7.47 12.30 -14.87
N ASP A 38 -6.95 13.54 -14.80
CA ASP A 38 -7.40 14.64 -13.95
C ASP A 38 -8.92 14.74 -13.74
N LYS A 39 -9.65 14.99 -14.83
CA LYS A 39 -11.09 15.19 -14.79
C LYS A 39 -11.86 13.93 -14.37
N ALA A 40 -11.43 12.76 -14.82
CA ALA A 40 -12.11 11.50 -14.52
C ALA A 40 -11.88 11.09 -13.05
N SER A 41 -10.65 11.25 -12.55
CA SER A 41 -10.30 11.03 -11.15
C SER A 41 -11.07 11.96 -10.23
N GLN A 42 -11.15 13.26 -10.56
CA GLN A 42 -11.92 14.23 -9.77
C GLN A 42 -13.40 13.86 -9.71
N ARG A 43 -14.01 13.52 -10.86
CA ARG A 43 -15.41 13.09 -10.90
C ARG A 43 -15.66 11.84 -10.05
N LEU A 44 -14.76 10.85 -10.09
CA LEU A 44 -14.88 9.67 -9.24
C LEU A 44 -14.81 10.03 -7.76
N ALA A 45 -13.86 10.89 -7.37
CA ALA A 45 -13.75 11.37 -5.98
C ALA A 45 -15.02 12.13 -5.53
N ASP A 46 -15.59 12.97 -6.39
CA ASP A 46 -16.83 13.71 -6.12
C ASP A 46 -18.03 12.76 -5.90
N GLU A 47 -18.16 11.71 -6.71
CA GLU A 47 -19.23 10.71 -6.54
C GLU A 47 -19.04 9.86 -5.27
N VAL A 48 -17.80 9.57 -4.88
CA VAL A 48 -17.48 8.89 -3.61
C VAL A 48 -17.86 9.79 -2.42
N ALA A 49 -17.50 11.06 -2.48
CA ALA A 49 -17.87 12.04 -1.45
C ALA A 49 -19.40 12.23 -1.38
N ALA A 50 -20.08 12.30 -2.54
CA ALA A 50 -21.54 12.41 -2.62
C ALA A 50 -22.28 11.16 -2.08
N ALA A 51 -21.61 10.00 -2.06
CA ALA A 51 -22.11 8.79 -1.40
C ALA A 51 -21.90 8.80 0.13
N GLY A 52 -21.25 9.83 0.69
CA GLY A 52 -20.95 9.95 2.11
C GLY A 52 -19.80 9.05 2.57
N TRP A 53 -18.93 8.61 1.65
CA TRP A 53 -17.80 7.75 1.97
C TRP A 53 -16.50 8.53 2.14
N PRO A 54 -15.59 8.11 3.04
CA PRO A 54 -14.25 8.68 3.12
C PRO A 54 -13.49 8.41 1.80
N VAL A 55 -13.17 9.48 1.07
CA VAL A 55 -12.72 9.39 -0.34
C VAL A 55 -11.50 8.50 -0.51
N VAL A 56 -10.42 8.76 0.22
CA VAL A 56 -9.16 8.00 0.10
C VAL A 56 -9.39 6.52 0.41
N ARG A 57 -10.00 6.20 1.57
CA ARG A 57 -10.27 4.82 1.99
C ARG A 57 -11.18 4.06 1.01
N ALA A 58 -12.18 4.73 0.44
CA ALA A 58 -13.06 4.12 -0.54
C ALA A 58 -12.34 3.82 -1.86
N LEU A 59 -11.48 4.74 -2.33
CA LEU A 59 -10.66 4.52 -3.51
C LEU A 59 -9.63 3.40 -3.31
N GLU A 60 -8.96 3.35 -2.16
CA GLU A 60 -8.05 2.25 -1.79
C GLU A 60 -8.75 0.89 -1.80
N LEU A 61 -9.98 0.82 -1.27
CA LEU A 61 -10.77 -0.40 -1.33
C LEU A 61 -11.16 -0.78 -2.77
N LEU A 62 -11.54 0.19 -3.60
CA LEU A 62 -11.85 -0.05 -5.00
C LEU A 62 -10.62 -0.57 -5.76
N VAL A 63 -9.43 -0.01 -5.51
CA VAL A 63 -8.15 -0.49 -6.04
C VAL A 63 -7.92 -1.94 -5.68
N ALA A 64 -8.11 -2.30 -4.41
CA ALA A 64 -7.88 -3.65 -3.96
C ALA A 64 -8.90 -4.62 -4.59
N LEU A 65 -10.18 -4.27 -4.66
CA LEU A 65 -11.23 -5.14 -5.20
C LEU A 65 -11.18 -5.32 -6.73
N SER A 66 -10.68 -4.34 -7.48
CA SER A 66 -10.65 -4.39 -8.95
C SER A 66 -9.61 -5.36 -9.53
N ALA A 67 -8.82 -6.01 -8.69
CA ALA A 67 -7.96 -7.12 -9.09
C ALA A 67 -8.72 -8.44 -9.35
N GLU A 68 -9.97 -8.53 -8.88
CA GLU A 68 -10.81 -9.73 -8.99
C GLU A 68 -12.16 -9.49 -9.66
N ILE A 69 -12.57 -8.23 -9.79
CA ILE A 69 -13.92 -7.86 -10.24
C ILE A 69 -13.81 -6.98 -11.47
N ASP A 70 -14.08 -7.58 -12.63
CA ASP A 70 -14.05 -6.88 -13.92
C ASP A 70 -15.31 -6.04 -14.18
N ASN A 71 -16.41 -6.32 -13.46
CA ASN A 71 -17.67 -5.60 -13.63
C ASN A 71 -17.77 -4.43 -12.64
N ASN A 72 -17.75 -3.20 -13.15
CA ASN A 72 -17.77 -1.99 -12.31
C ASN A 72 -19.02 -1.85 -11.42
N ARG A 73 -20.16 -2.43 -11.79
CA ARG A 73 -21.35 -2.43 -10.93
C ARG A 73 -21.21 -3.38 -9.75
N ASP A 74 -20.67 -4.59 -9.98
CA ASP A 74 -20.33 -5.53 -8.89
C ASP A 74 -19.23 -4.94 -8.01
N LEU A 75 -18.18 -4.37 -8.60
CA LEU A 75 -17.06 -3.75 -7.90
C LEU A 75 -17.53 -2.70 -6.90
N VAL A 76 -18.32 -1.73 -7.37
CA VAL A 76 -18.87 -0.66 -6.53
C VAL A 76 -19.87 -1.22 -5.51
N GLY A 77 -20.67 -2.23 -5.87
CA GLY A 77 -21.58 -2.91 -4.94
C GLY A 77 -20.84 -3.60 -3.79
N ARG A 78 -19.74 -4.29 -4.06
CA ARG A 78 -18.92 -4.95 -3.02
C ARG A 78 -18.12 -3.97 -2.18
N ALA A 79 -17.70 -2.85 -2.76
CA ALA A 79 -17.11 -1.75 -2.00
C ALA A 79 -18.15 -1.13 -1.05
N ALA A 80 -19.36 -0.85 -1.54
CA ALA A 80 -20.46 -0.28 -0.75
C ALA A 80 -20.82 -1.13 0.47
N ALA A 81 -20.81 -2.46 0.33
CA ALA A 81 -21.08 -3.38 1.44
C ALA A 81 -20.05 -3.31 2.59
N ARG A 82 -18.90 -2.67 2.37
CA ARG A 82 -17.81 -2.49 3.35
C ARG A 82 -17.66 -1.05 3.82
N MET A 83 -18.50 -0.14 3.31
CA MET A 83 -18.48 1.27 3.70
C MET A 83 -19.42 1.51 4.88
N PRO A 84 -19.10 2.49 5.76
CA PRO A 84 -19.90 2.76 6.95
C PRO A 84 -21.28 3.34 6.64
N ALA A 85 -21.43 4.04 5.50
CA ALA A 85 -22.68 4.67 5.08
C ALA A 85 -23.30 3.92 3.90
N PRO A 86 -24.60 3.55 3.95
CA PRO A 86 -25.27 2.92 2.82
C PRO A 86 -25.43 3.92 1.68
N ALA A 87 -25.00 3.53 0.48
CA ALA A 87 -25.23 4.34 -0.73
C ALA A 87 -26.56 3.96 -1.40
N SER A 88 -27.25 4.96 -1.95
CA SER A 88 -28.44 4.73 -2.75
C SER A 88 -28.11 3.98 -4.05
N HIS A 89 -29.08 3.24 -4.62
CA HIS A 89 -28.90 2.58 -5.92
C HIS A 89 -28.45 3.56 -7.01
N ALA A 90 -29.02 4.77 -7.04
CA ALA A 90 -28.63 5.80 -7.99
C ALA A 90 -27.17 6.24 -7.82
N SER A 91 -26.67 6.35 -6.57
CA SER A 91 -25.26 6.65 -6.29
C SER A 91 -24.34 5.54 -6.77
N LEU A 92 -24.70 4.27 -6.55
CA LEU A 92 -23.90 3.13 -7.03
C LEU A 92 -23.80 3.10 -8.56
N VAL A 93 -24.87 3.44 -9.27
CA VAL A 93 -24.86 3.54 -10.75
C VAL A 93 -23.94 4.66 -11.22
N ARG A 94 -23.98 5.84 -10.58
CA ARG A 94 -23.10 6.97 -10.94
C ARG A 94 -21.63 6.65 -10.67
N LEU A 95 -21.33 6.06 -9.51
CA LEU A 95 -20.00 5.57 -9.15
C LEU A 95 -19.46 4.58 -10.18
N ALA A 96 -20.24 3.54 -10.53
CA ALA A 96 -19.82 2.57 -11.54
C ALA A 96 -19.54 3.22 -12.90
N GLY A 97 -20.35 4.22 -13.29
CA GLY A 97 -20.10 5.04 -14.48
C GLY A 97 -18.80 5.86 -14.38
N ALA A 98 -18.53 6.47 -13.23
CA ALA A 98 -17.30 7.23 -12.99
C ALA A 98 -16.05 6.34 -13.04
N VAL A 99 -16.12 5.09 -12.53
CA VAL A 99 -15.05 4.10 -12.68
C VAL A 99 -14.82 3.78 -14.16
N SER A 100 -15.88 3.49 -14.93
CA SER A 100 -15.75 3.23 -16.37
C SER A 100 -15.14 4.41 -17.14
N ASP A 101 -15.50 5.63 -16.79
CA ASP A 101 -14.95 6.83 -17.43
C ASP A 101 -13.45 7.02 -17.14
N LEU A 102 -13.02 6.66 -15.93
CA LEU A 102 -11.61 6.67 -15.52
C LEU A 102 -10.80 5.60 -16.25
N GLU A 103 -11.29 4.36 -16.30
CA GLU A 103 -10.66 3.28 -17.06
C GLU A 103 -10.54 3.62 -18.55
N ALA A 104 -11.59 4.21 -19.13
CA ALA A 104 -11.56 4.65 -20.52
C ALA A 104 -10.55 5.79 -20.74
N ALA A 105 -10.35 6.68 -19.76
CA ALA A 105 -9.32 7.71 -19.83
C ALA A 105 -7.91 7.11 -19.84
N LEU A 106 -7.64 6.13 -18.97
CA LEU A 106 -6.38 5.40 -18.93
C LEU A 106 -6.13 4.65 -20.25
N ALA A 107 -7.12 3.91 -20.75
CA ALA A 107 -6.99 3.14 -21.99
C ALA A 107 -6.74 4.02 -23.23
N ARG A 108 -7.24 5.26 -23.25
CA ARG A 108 -6.92 6.23 -24.31
C ARG A 108 -5.48 6.76 -24.20
N HIS A 109 -4.98 6.92 -22.98
CA HIS A 109 -3.64 7.42 -22.73
C HIS A 109 -2.57 6.35 -23.00
N ASP A 110 -2.78 5.14 -22.51
CA ASP A 110 -1.90 3.97 -22.74
C ASP A 110 -2.71 2.75 -23.23
N PRO A 111 -2.96 2.65 -24.54
CA PRO A 111 -3.70 1.53 -25.13
C PRO A 111 -3.01 0.18 -24.94
N GLN A 112 -1.68 0.18 -24.74
CA GLN A 112 -0.86 -1.02 -24.65
C GLN A 112 -0.60 -1.44 -23.20
N LEU A 113 -1.17 -0.77 -22.21
CA LEU A 113 -0.95 -1.07 -20.80
C LEU A 113 -1.25 -2.54 -20.45
N HIS A 114 -2.30 -3.11 -21.05
CA HIS A 114 -2.67 -4.50 -20.81
C HIS A 114 -1.62 -5.52 -21.30
N GLU A 115 -0.82 -5.16 -22.32
CA GLU A 115 0.29 -5.97 -22.83
C GLU A 115 1.59 -5.68 -22.06
N SER A 116 1.83 -4.41 -21.72
CA SER A 116 3.09 -3.96 -21.11
C SER A 116 3.17 -4.22 -19.61
N LEU A 117 2.04 -4.16 -18.89
CA LEU A 117 2.00 -4.34 -17.44
C LEU A 117 2.41 -5.77 -16.98
N PRO A 118 1.94 -6.86 -17.62
CA PRO A 118 2.39 -8.22 -17.29
C PRO A 118 3.92 -8.42 -17.41
N LEU A 119 4.57 -7.70 -18.33
CA LEU A 119 6.03 -7.79 -18.52
C LEU A 119 6.82 -7.28 -17.31
N ARG A 120 6.20 -6.45 -16.45
CA ARG A 120 6.81 -5.91 -15.23
C ARG A 120 6.84 -6.93 -14.08
N ILE A 121 6.00 -7.98 -14.12
CA ILE A 121 5.93 -8.99 -13.05
C ILE A 121 7.24 -9.78 -12.96
N GLY A 122 7.78 -10.20 -14.10
CA GLY A 122 8.92 -11.13 -14.15
C GLY A 122 10.13 -10.65 -13.34
N PRO A 123 10.68 -9.46 -13.62
CA PRO A 123 11.83 -8.93 -12.88
C PRO A 123 11.57 -8.77 -11.37
N LEU A 124 10.41 -8.23 -10.99
CA LEU A 124 10.06 -8.02 -9.58
C LEU A 124 9.89 -9.34 -8.83
N ARG A 125 9.24 -10.32 -9.46
CA ARG A 125 9.06 -11.65 -8.90
C ARG A 125 10.39 -12.37 -8.73
N GLN A 126 11.33 -12.25 -9.67
CA GLN A 126 12.67 -12.81 -9.53
C GLN A 126 13.44 -12.19 -8.37
N GLN A 127 13.40 -10.86 -8.23
CA GLN A 127 14.01 -10.17 -7.08
C GLN A 127 13.38 -10.62 -5.76
N TRP A 128 12.06 -10.79 -5.75
CA TRP A 128 11.33 -11.31 -4.59
C TRP A 128 11.74 -12.74 -4.25
N GLU A 129 11.71 -13.66 -5.20
CA GLU A 129 12.05 -15.08 -4.97
C GLU A 129 13.48 -15.26 -4.43
N ALA A 130 14.40 -14.35 -4.78
CA ALA A 130 15.78 -14.40 -4.30
C ALA A 130 15.96 -14.04 -2.81
N ARG A 131 15.08 -13.21 -2.24
CA ARG A 131 15.30 -12.56 -0.92
C ARG A 131 14.05 -12.40 -0.05
N GLY A 132 12.88 -12.20 -0.66
CA GLY A 132 11.59 -11.94 0.00
C GLY A 132 11.21 -12.97 1.06
N PRO A 133 11.27 -14.30 0.82
CA PRO A 133 10.99 -15.29 1.86
C PRO A 133 11.88 -15.15 3.10
N GLY A 134 13.18 -14.90 2.90
CA GLY A 134 14.13 -14.65 3.99
C GLY A 134 13.78 -13.38 4.78
N MET A 135 13.35 -12.32 4.08
CA MET A 135 12.89 -11.10 4.74
C MET A 135 11.65 -11.34 5.60
N LEU A 136 10.66 -12.09 5.10
CA LEU A 136 9.44 -12.37 5.87
C LEU A 136 9.75 -13.20 7.12
N LEU A 137 10.62 -14.20 7.02
CA LEU A 137 11.08 -14.96 8.19
C LEU A 137 11.75 -14.06 9.22
N GLU A 138 12.56 -13.11 8.78
CA GLU A 138 13.26 -12.20 9.68
C GLU A 138 12.32 -11.15 10.29
N ILE A 139 11.33 -10.64 9.55
CA ILE A 139 10.27 -9.80 10.10
C ILE A 139 9.49 -10.56 11.19
N GLU A 140 9.15 -11.83 10.95
CA GLU A 140 8.48 -12.69 11.93
C GLU A 140 9.31 -12.83 13.22
N ARG A 141 10.63 -13.02 13.07
CA ARG A 141 11.58 -13.12 14.20
C ARG A 141 11.74 -11.81 14.98
N LEU A 142 11.74 -10.68 14.27
CA LEU A 142 11.94 -9.35 14.84
C LEU A 142 10.69 -8.74 15.47
N THR A 143 9.51 -9.26 15.11
CA THR A 143 8.21 -8.80 15.61
C THR A 143 7.53 -9.92 16.41
N GLU A 144 6.59 -10.65 15.81
CA GLU A 144 6.00 -11.88 16.33
C GLU A 144 5.38 -12.73 15.22
N ALA A 145 5.17 -14.02 15.50
CA ALA A 145 4.65 -15.00 14.53
C ALA A 145 3.32 -14.59 13.88
N ALA A 146 2.43 -13.96 14.64
CA ALA A 146 1.10 -13.56 14.17
C ALA A 146 1.11 -12.24 13.38
N ALA A 147 2.25 -11.55 13.27
CA ALA A 147 2.35 -10.26 12.58
C ALA A 147 2.26 -10.40 11.05
N LEU A 148 2.50 -11.59 10.50
CA LEU A 148 2.46 -11.85 9.07
C LEU A 148 1.29 -12.75 8.66
N PRO A 149 0.64 -12.49 7.52
CA PRO A 149 -0.41 -13.35 7.00
C PRO A 149 0.17 -14.69 6.50
N ILE A 150 -0.67 -15.73 6.50
CA ILE A 150 -0.34 -17.05 5.93
C ILE A 150 -0.50 -17.06 4.40
N ALA A 151 -1.40 -16.22 3.87
CA ALA A 151 -1.61 -16.06 2.44
C ALA A 151 -1.84 -14.59 2.09
N ALA A 152 -1.30 -14.15 0.96
CA ALA A 152 -1.44 -12.79 0.46
C ALA A 152 -1.37 -12.71 -1.06
N GLU A 153 -1.84 -11.59 -1.60
CA GLU A 153 -1.73 -11.28 -3.02
C GLU A 153 -1.03 -9.93 -3.26
N VAL A 154 -0.08 -9.92 -4.20
CA VAL A 154 0.51 -8.71 -4.76
C VAL A 154 -0.18 -8.40 -6.09
N VAL A 155 -0.79 -7.22 -6.16
CA VAL A 155 -1.37 -6.67 -7.39
C VAL A 155 -0.44 -5.57 -7.91
N LEU A 156 0.17 -5.83 -9.06
CA LEU A 156 1.02 -4.87 -9.74
C LEU A 156 0.20 -3.94 -10.63
N VAL A 157 0.43 -2.65 -10.47
CA VAL A 157 -0.20 -1.57 -11.24
C VAL A 157 0.84 -0.78 -12.02
N GLY A 158 0.40 -0.04 -13.04
CA GLY A 158 1.26 0.91 -13.74
C GLY A 158 1.81 1.98 -12.78
N PRO A 159 3.06 2.46 -12.99
CA PRO A 159 3.64 3.49 -12.15
C PRO A 159 2.87 4.81 -12.27
N TYR A 160 2.62 5.47 -11.14
CA TYR A 160 1.99 6.79 -11.09
C TYR A 160 2.82 7.76 -10.25
N VAL A 161 3.23 7.37 -9.05
CA VAL A 161 4.02 8.19 -8.11
C VAL A 161 5.52 7.87 -8.18
N GLY A 162 5.89 6.73 -8.75
CA GLY A 162 7.28 6.30 -8.91
C GLY A 162 7.79 5.41 -7.77
N GLY A 163 6.99 4.43 -7.35
CA GLY A 163 7.38 3.45 -6.31
C GLY A 163 6.55 3.52 -5.02
N HIS A 164 5.29 3.92 -5.09
CA HIS A 164 4.34 3.85 -3.97
C HIS A 164 3.56 2.51 -3.97
N GLY A 165 2.82 2.24 -2.90
CA GLY A 165 1.96 1.07 -2.76
C GLY A 165 1.02 1.17 -1.57
N ILE A 166 0.00 0.32 -1.57
CA ILE A 166 -1.13 0.35 -0.63
C ILE A 166 -1.30 -1.05 -0.05
N ALA A 167 -1.41 -1.16 1.27
CA ALA A 167 -1.75 -2.40 1.93
C ALA A 167 -3.26 -2.41 2.27
N CYS A 168 -3.97 -3.46 1.86
CA CYS A 168 -5.38 -3.67 2.15
C CYS A 168 -5.53 -4.93 3.01
N ALA A 169 -5.35 -4.76 4.32
CA ALA A 169 -5.45 -5.82 5.32
C ALA A 169 -6.75 -6.64 5.23
N PRO A 170 -7.96 -6.04 5.08
CA PRO A 170 -9.20 -6.81 5.02
C PRO A 170 -9.34 -7.78 3.83
N LEU A 171 -8.48 -7.65 2.82
CA LEU A 171 -8.44 -8.51 1.64
C LEU A 171 -7.12 -9.28 1.51
N ASN A 172 -6.22 -9.22 2.50
CA ASN A 172 -4.86 -9.77 2.44
C ASN A 172 -4.14 -9.44 1.12
N ARG A 173 -4.27 -8.19 0.68
CA ARG A 173 -3.80 -7.74 -0.63
C ARG A 173 -2.95 -6.51 -0.50
N VAL A 174 -1.84 -6.48 -1.23
CA VAL A 174 -1.03 -5.29 -1.42
C VAL A 174 -1.08 -4.88 -2.89
N THR A 175 -1.21 -3.59 -3.14
CA THR A 175 -1.06 -2.99 -4.46
C THR A 175 0.28 -2.28 -4.53
N ALA A 176 1.09 -2.55 -5.55
CA ALA A 176 2.39 -1.93 -5.70
C ALA A 176 2.62 -1.50 -7.16
N GLU A 177 3.25 -0.34 -7.35
CA GLU A 177 3.69 0.07 -8.68
C GLU A 177 4.74 -0.90 -9.23
N GLY A 178 4.51 -1.39 -10.45
CA GLY A 178 5.40 -2.30 -11.15
C GLY A 178 6.62 -1.57 -11.70
N MET A 179 7.60 -1.22 -10.87
CA MET A 179 8.81 -0.55 -11.31
C MET A 179 9.75 -1.53 -12.03
N LEU A 180 10.27 -1.15 -13.21
CA LEU A 180 11.24 -1.98 -13.96
C LEU A 180 12.65 -1.91 -13.35
N VAL A 181 12.93 -0.83 -12.63
CA VAL A 181 14.19 -0.56 -11.94
C VAL A 181 13.86 0.04 -10.59
N ASN A 182 14.74 -0.15 -9.61
CA ASN A 182 14.60 0.50 -8.31
C ASN A 182 14.68 2.03 -8.52
N PRO A 183 13.63 2.80 -8.15
CA PRO A 183 13.66 4.26 -8.29
C PRO A 183 14.80 4.89 -7.49
N LEU A 184 15.10 4.28 -6.34
CA LEU A 184 16.26 4.57 -5.50
C LEU A 184 17.10 3.30 -5.41
N PRO A 185 18.34 3.27 -5.95
CA PRO A 185 19.18 2.07 -5.95
C PRO A 185 19.39 1.43 -4.58
N GLU A 186 19.42 2.26 -3.53
CA GLU A 186 19.58 1.85 -2.13
C GLU A 186 18.31 1.32 -1.46
N LEU A 187 17.15 1.43 -2.10
CA LEU A 187 15.87 0.90 -1.64
C LEU A 187 15.29 -0.04 -2.69
N ALA A 188 15.64 -1.32 -2.58
CA ALA A 188 15.13 -2.34 -3.50
C ALA A 188 13.62 -2.51 -3.38
N GLU A 189 12.94 -2.73 -4.50
CA GLU A 189 11.49 -2.90 -4.55
C GLU A 189 11.00 -4.11 -3.74
N ALA A 190 11.81 -5.18 -3.64
CA ALA A 190 11.53 -6.32 -2.78
C ALA A 190 11.35 -5.92 -1.30
N VAL A 191 12.10 -4.91 -0.83
CA VAL A 191 11.99 -4.40 0.55
C VAL A 191 10.65 -3.70 0.75
N ARG A 192 10.24 -2.88 -0.22
CA ARG A 192 8.95 -2.20 -0.20
C ARG A 192 7.78 -3.19 -0.20
N ILE A 193 7.86 -4.24 -1.02
CA ILE A 193 6.84 -5.29 -1.06
C ILE A 193 6.78 -6.03 0.30
N ALA A 194 7.92 -6.37 0.90
CA ALA A 194 7.95 -7.00 2.21
C ALA A 194 7.34 -6.11 3.29
N TRP A 195 7.65 -4.81 3.27
CA TRP A 195 7.06 -3.82 4.16
C TRP A 195 5.54 -3.69 3.99
N LEU A 196 5.02 -3.70 2.75
CA LEU A 196 3.58 -3.69 2.49
C LEU A 196 2.90 -4.97 3.01
N LEU A 197 3.51 -6.14 2.77
CA LEU A 197 2.97 -7.43 3.23
C LEU A 197 2.93 -7.53 4.75
N ALA A 198 3.92 -6.94 5.44
CA ALA A 198 4.00 -6.93 6.89
C ALA A 198 2.86 -6.16 7.58
N GLN A 199 2.10 -5.36 6.83
CA GLN A 199 0.97 -4.59 7.37
C GLN A 199 -0.35 -5.38 7.37
N LEU A 200 -0.43 -6.50 6.64
CA LEU A 200 -1.70 -7.14 6.31
C LEU A 200 -2.44 -7.77 7.49
N ASN A 201 -1.75 -8.15 8.56
CA ASN A 201 -2.41 -8.62 9.78
C ASN A 201 -2.67 -7.50 10.79
N GLY A 202 -2.36 -6.23 10.47
CA GLY A 202 -2.51 -5.11 11.39
C GLY A 202 -3.93 -4.83 11.85
N ASP A 203 -4.94 -5.35 11.14
CA ASP A 203 -6.36 -5.21 11.46
C ASP A 203 -6.92 -6.36 12.31
N LEU A 204 -6.10 -7.38 12.64
CA LEU A 204 -6.52 -8.45 13.54
C LEU A 204 -6.93 -7.87 14.90
N PRO A 205 -8.01 -8.38 15.55
CA PRO A 205 -8.51 -7.83 16.80
C PRO A 205 -7.44 -7.69 17.88
N HIS A 206 -6.49 -8.64 17.94
CA HIS A 206 -5.39 -8.61 18.89
C HIS A 206 -4.54 -7.33 18.82
N TYR A 207 -4.34 -6.76 17.61
CA TYR A 207 -3.60 -5.52 17.41
C TYR A 207 -4.52 -4.30 17.35
N ALA A 208 -5.62 -4.40 16.62
CA ALA A 208 -6.54 -3.28 16.36
C ALA A 208 -7.16 -2.72 17.66
N GLU A 209 -7.42 -3.56 18.66
CA GLU A 209 -7.94 -3.12 19.97
C GLU A 209 -6.97 -2.23 20.76
N ALA A 210 -5.68 -2.26 20.42
CA ALA A 210 -4.65 -1.47 21.10
C ALA A 210 -4.44 -0.08 20.48
N LEU A 211 -5.08 0.18 19.33
CA LEU A 211 -4.86 1.36 18.51
C LEU A 211 -6.19 2.11 18.29
N SER A 212 -6.09 3.41 18.01
CA SER A 212 -7.23 4.17 17.52
C SER A 212 -7.60 3.71 16.09
N ALA A 213 -8.91 3.57 15.84
CA ALA A 213 -9.40 3.13 14.53
C ALA A 213 -8.98 4.05 13.38
N GLU A 214 -8.76 5.33 13.67
CA GLU A 214 -8.34 6.34 12.69
C GLU A 214 -6.87 6.23 12.30
N ARG A 215 -6.00 5.84 13.25
CA ARG A 215 -4.54 5.82 13.03
C ARG A 215 -3.95 4.42 12.90
N SER A 216 -4.74 3.37 13.12
CA SER A 216 -4.26 1.99 13.16
C SER A 216 -3.41 1.61 11.93
N ALA A 217 -3.86 1.95 10.73
CA ALA A 217 -3.12 1.64 9.50
C ALA A 217 -1.78 2.38 9.42
N GLU A 218 -1.77 3.68 9.75
CA GLU A 218 -0.56 4.50 9.79
C GLU A 218 0.45 3.97 10.82
N VAL A 219 0.00 3.70 12.04
CA VAL A 219 0.87 3.20 13.12
C VAL A 219 1.47 1.84 12.76
N VAL A 220 0.68 0.93 12.19
CA VAL A 220 1.19 -0.37 11.72
C VAL A 220 2.22 -0.18 10.60
N ALA A 221 1.94 0.67 9.62
CA ALA A 221 2.87 0.98 8.53
C ALA A 221 4.21 1.52 9.07
N MET A 222 4.16 2.43 10.04
CA MET A 222 5.35 3.01 10.68
C MET A 222 6.11 2.00 11.55
N ALA A 223 5.40 1.12 12.26
CA ALA A 223 6.00 0.08 13.10
C ALA A 223 6.72 -0.99 12.27
N MET A 224 6.14 -1.38 11.13
CA MET A 224 6.70 -2.41 10.25
C MET A 224 7.88 -1.92 9.42
N LEU A 225 8.06 -0.60 9.28
CA LEU A 225 9.14 -0.02 8.49
C LEU A 225 10.54 -0.40 9.00
N PRO A 226 10.93 -0.12 10.26
CA PRO A 226 12.25 -0.52 10.76
C PRO A 226 12.45 -2.05 10.79
N ALA A 227 11.39 -2.82 11.05
CA ALA A 227 11.46 -4.29 10.99
C ALA A 227 11.77 -4.78 9.57
N ALA A 228 11.13 -4.21 8.55
CA ALA A 228 11.38 -4.55 7.15
C ALA A 228 12.80 -4.14 6.70
N LEU A 229 13.30 -2.99 7.15
CA LEU A 229 14.67 -2.56 6.85
C LEU A 229 15.73 -3.43 7.55
N ALA A 230 15.51 -3.81 8.82
CA ALA A 230 16.39 -4.75 9.53
C ALA A 230 16.37 -6.14 8.87
N ALA A 231 15.20 -6.60 8.43
CA ALA A 231 15.09 -7.84 7.67
C ALA A 231 15.80 -7.79 6.32
N ALA A 232 15.75 -6.63 5.64
CA ALA A 232 16.48 -6.41 4.39
C ALA A 232 18.00 -6.46 4.60
N GLU A 233 18.50 -5.94 5.73
CA GLU A 233 19.90 -6.04 6.12
C GLU A 233 20.34 -7.48 6.35
N ALA A 234 19.52 -8.30 7.01
CA ALA A 234 19.79 -9.72 7.23
C ALA A 234 19.93 -10.54 5.93
N VAL A 235 19.32 -10.06 4.84
CA VAL A 235 19.41 -10.67 3.50
C VAL A 235 20.29 -9.86 2.52
N GLU A 236 21.12 -8.97 3.07
CA GLU A 236 22.15 -8.20 2.35
C GLU A 236 21.60 -7.26 1.26
N LEU A 237 20.37 -6.75 1.41
CA LEU A 237 19.76 -5.82 0.45
C LEU A 237 20.07 -4.35 0.74
N LEU A 238 20.23 -3.98 2.02
CA LEU A 238 20.58 -2.61 2.46
C LEU A 238 21.17 -2.64 3.87
N GLN A 239 21.55 -1.48 4.39
CA GLN A 239 21.92 -1.32 5.80
C GLN A 239 20.78 -0.66 6.57
N CYS A 240 20.41 -1.22 7.72
CA CYS A 240 19.35 -0.69 8.55
C CYS A 240 19.90 0.39 9.48
N ASN A 241 19.54 1.64 9.21
CA ASN A 241 19.92 2.78 10.03
C ASN A 241 18.90 3.90 9.92
N GLU A 242 19.03 4.91 10.78
CA GLU A 242 18.14 6.09 10.80
C GLU A 242 18.07 6.81 9.44
N SER A 243 19.18 6.84 8.69
CA SER A 243 19.21 7.45 7.36
C SER A 243 18.41 6.65 6.34
N ALA A 244 18.46 5.31 6.39
CA ALA A 244 17.63 4.43 5.56
C ALA A 244 16.15 4.57 5.90
N LEU A 245 15.80 4.75 7.18
CA LEU A 245 14.43 5.08 7.61
C LEU A 245 13.96 6.39 7.00
N ALA A 246 14.73 7.47 7.14
CA ALA A 246 14.37 8.79 6.59
C ALA A 246 14.15 8.74 5.08
N ARG A 247 15.04 8.05 4.34
CA ARG A 247 14.89 7.86 2.89
C ARG A 247 13.62 7.08 2.56
N SER A 248 13.35 5.99 3.27
CA SER A 248 12.16 5.15 3.01
C SER A 248 10.85 5.90 3.29
N LEU A 249 10.81 6.70 4.37
CA LEU A 249 9.66 7.53 4.70
C LEU A 249 9.30 8.51 3.56
N SER A 250 10.30 9.20 3.02
CA SER A 250 10.10 10.11 1.87
C SER A 250 9.78 9.35 0.58
N ALA A 251 10.56 8.33 0.26
CA ALA A 251 10.46 7.58 -0.99
C ALA A 251 9.11 6.89 -1.15
N TRP A 252 8.60 6.30 -0.07
CA TRP A 252 7.33 5.56 -0.07
C TRP A 252 6.13 6.44 0.29
N ARG A 253 6.34 7.76 0.41
CA ARG A 253 5.31 8.79 0.65
C ARG A 253 4.56 8.60 1.97
N LEU A 254 5.27 8.20 3.01
CA LEU A 254 4.75 8.13 4.38
C LEU A 254 4.75 9.49 5.07
N CYS A 255 5.65 10.38 4.65
CA CYS A 255 5.63 11.79 5.00
C CYS A 255 6.43 12.62 3.99
N ASP A 256 6.26 13.94 4.03
CA ASP A 256 7.08 14.85 3.23
C ASP A 256 8.55 14.86 3.68
N GLU A 257 9.46 15.20 2.76
CA GLU A 257 10.91 15.24 3.02
C GLU A 257 11.31 16.04 4.28
N PRO A 258 10.76 17.25 4.55
CA PRO A 258 11.12 18.01 5.75
C PRO A 258 10.75 17.30 7.05
N ALA A 259 9.72 16.46 7.03
CA ALA A 259 9.24 15.71 8.19
C ALA A 259 9.92 14.33 8.33
N ALA A 260 10.58 13.83 7.28
CA ALA A 260 11.14 12.48 7.25
C ALA A 260 12.27 12.27 8.26
N ALA A 261 13.22 13.21 8.36
CA ALA A 261 14.33 13.10 9.31
C ALA A 261 13.87 13.08 10.80
N PRO A 262 13.07 14.05 11.30
CA PRO A 262 12.62 14.02 12.69
C PRO A 262 11.68 12.85 13.00
N LEU A 263 10.91 12.36 12.03
CA LEU A 263 10.12 11.15 12.19
C LEU A 263 11.01 9.90 12.26
N ALA A 264 12.02 9.79 11.40
CA ALA A 264 13.00 8.70 11.41
C ALA A 264 13.74 8.60 12.75
N ALA A 265 14.17 9.73 13.33
CA ALA A 265 14.84 9.75 14.62
C ALA A 265 13.95 9.19 15.75
N ARG A 266 12.64 9.55 15.75
CA ARG A 266 11.66 9.03 16.71
C ARG A 266 11.42 7.54 16.52
N LEU A 267 11.22 7.10 15.27
CA LEU A 267 11.04 5.68 14.94
C LEU A 267 12.27 4.85 15.29
N TRP A 268 13.47 5.36 15.02
CA TRP A 268 14.72 4.70 15.34
C TRP A 268 14.91 4.54 16.85
N THR A 269 14.57 5.57 17.63
CA THR A 269 14.60 5.51 19.10
C THR A 269 13.64 4.46 19.63
N TRP A 270 12.39 4.45 19.13
CA TRP A 270 11.39 3.45 19.49
C TRP A 270 11.83 2.03 19.11
N TRP A 271 12.38 1.85 17.91
CA TRP A 271 12.85 0.57 17.41
C TRP A 271 14.01 0.01 18.25
N ASN A 272 14.99 0.84 18.60
CA ASN A 272 16.09 0.41 19.46
C ASN A 272 15.61 0.04 20.88
N ALA A 273 14.63 0.76 21.41
CA ALA A 273 14.03 0.41 22.69
C ALA A 273 13.30 -0.95 22.64
N TRP A 274 12.62 -1.24 21.52
CA TRP A 274 12.02 -2.55 21.26
C TRP A 274 13.08 -3.67 21.20
N LEU A 275 14.19 -3.46 20.48
CA LEU A 275 15.26 -4.45 20.35
C LEU A 275 15.99 -4.72 21.67
N ASP A 276 16.18 -3.71 22.53
CA ASP A 276 16.80 -3.89 23.86
C ASP A 276 15.91 -4.73 24.79
N ARG A 277 14.58 -4.51 24.75
CA ARG A 277 13.61 -5.13 25.67
C ARG A 277 12.32 -5.49 24.95
N PRO A 278 12.29 -6.61 24.20
CA PRO A 278 11.08 -7.01 23.51
C PRO A 278 9.97 -7.36 24.51
N HIS A 279 8.82 -6.74 24.34
CA HIS A 279 7.56 -7.08 25.01
C HIS A 279 6.64 -7.77 23.99
N SER A 280 5.32 -7.84 24.20
CA SER A 280 4.40 -8.22 23.12
C SER A 280 4.38 -7.13 22.04
N TRP A 281 4.25 -7.50 20.76
CA TRP A 281 4.20 -6.52 19.67
C TRP A 281 3.02 -5.54 19.83
N ARG A 282 1.87 -6.02 20.31
CA ARG A 282 0.70 -5.19 20.68
C ARG A 282 1.07 -4.00 21.58
N VAL A 283 1.92 -4.23 22.59
CA VAL A 283 2.37 -3.17 23.52
C VAL A 283 3.32 -2.20 22.82
N ALA A 284 4.18 -2.70 21.94
CA ALA A 284 5.08 -1.86 21.14
C ALA A 284 4.30 -0.93 20.19
N LEU A 285 3.25 -1.43 19.53
CA LEU A 285 2.35 -0.64 18.69
C LEU A 285 1.64 0.48 19.48
N ALA A 286 1.08 0.16 20.64
CA ALA A 286 0.44 1.16 21.52
C ALA A 286 1.44 2.18 22.08
N ALA A 287 2.71 1.79 22.30
CA ALA A 287 3.77 2.73 22.65
C ALA A 287 4.13 3.65 21.48
N LEU A 288 4.16 3.12 20.25
CA LEU A 288 4.43 3.91 19.06
C LEU A 288 3.32 4.93 18.79
N GLU A 289 2.04 4.53 18.86
CA GLU A 289 0.92 5.45 18.65
C GLU A 289 1.00 6.68 19.57
N ARG A 290 1.35 6.47 20.84
CA ARG A 290 1.54 7.55 21.83
C ARG A 290 2.74 8.43 21.52
N LEU A 291 3.80 7.88 20.93
CA LEU A 291 4.98 8.64 20.52
C LEU A 291 4.73 9.49 19.27
N LEU A 292 3.82 9.04 18.41
CA LEU A 292 3.43 9.71 17.17
C LEU A 292 2.26 10.70 17.34
N ALA A 293 1.58 10.70 18.49
CA ALA A 293 0.55 11.68 18.85
C ALA A 293 1.16 13.05 19.20
#